data_AF-A0A0F4YYD3-F1
#
_entry.id   AF-A0A0F4YYD3-F1
#
_cell.length_a   1.000
_cell.length_b   1.000
_cell.length_c   1.000
_cell.angle_alpha   90.00
_cell.angle_beta   90.00
_cell.angle_gamma   90.00
#
_symmetry.space_group_name_H-M   'P 1'
#
loop_
_entity.id
_entity.type
_entity.pdbx_description
1 polymer ?
#
loop_
_entity_poly.entity_id
_entity_poly.type
_entity_poly.pdbx_seq_one_letter_code
_entity_poly.pdbx_strand_id
1 'polypeptide(L)'
;MAMSGTGRLSETALCKVLGKQTEVSLPVKVSAKDDGEGVVGSTPEIQLISSVLNCLELLLLAECNRVISAPLQRFLKNPIVLPARPRSRLNPTSMDSSPVAGVTRIHPQDGLSLKLGAASVFLPYRASPQHPDFALLTELPQMASTDDREEELPLVRLPEPYKTTYELEIVSREETCRIFRLCLSKNQDDGLPPPEPLHHASLIFSELSQPDPASVPPDSNNSPWARAKRSPVSYLTWDGANTPTVAQMWNVIYAILSLRPDPEIFRFVLSGPGKEQIAKELQAVGLAIKHPEPSAPPGQPIPESRDHVDQLVILRGCFWQGAGSPFGSRAAWVADPGLHSDLRRPLSDFPQYPLEYTLTTKFPDVRVHAHHPVRPPKPTPGSRIYSRYIPHLKEYFSMVALDYTNDEHLQLFHKWQNDPRVAQGWNQTGTLEEHREYLRQLHEDPHQLAVLAKFDDTYFAYFEIYWAKVLSNRNNLVLRFFPLNFFFTFSSSFLFLFTDNKKEDHLGAYYGAGDYDRGRHSLVGDARFRGPHRVMAWWCSLMHYIFLDDPRTSYVVGEPKVTNATVLAYDHAHGFNVEKLVDLPHKRSAFVKCSREKFFQISPFGFNGGGTIKRNPDRALKL
;
A
#
# COMPACT_ATOMS: atom_id res chain seq x y z
N MET A 1 -62.36 -40.72 -8.75
CA MET A 1 -62.04 -39.42 -9.40
C MET A 1 -60.67 -39.58 -10.05
N ALA A 2 -60.61 -40.07 -11.28
CA ALA A 2 -60.53 -39.24 -12.52
C ALA A 2 -59.30 -38.31 -12.47
N MET A 3 -58.10 -38.81 -12.81
CA MET A 3 -57.42 -38.87 -14.14
C MET A 3 -56.24 -37.87 -14.12
N SER A 4 -54.98 -38.23 -13.81
CA SER A 4 -53.99 -39.11 -14.47
C SER A 4 -53.16 -38.42 -15.57
N GLY A 5 -51.83 -38.40 -15.39
CA GLY A 5 -50.88 -37.93 -16.40
C GLY A 5 -49.42 -37.89 -15.91
N THR A 6 -48.90 -39.02 -15.43
CA THR A 6 -47.47 -39.24 -15.13
C THR A 6 -46.67 -39.54 -16.40
N GLY A 7 -45.42 -39.07 -16.49
CA GLY A 7 -44.46 -39.52 -17.48
C GLY A 7 -43.01 -39.31 -17.04
N ARG A 8 -42.40 -40.34 -16.44
CA ARG A 8 -40.94 -40.56 -16.41
C ARG A 8 -40.49 -41.02 -17.80
N LEU A 9 -39.22 -40.77 -18.15
CA LEU A 9 -38.28 -41.53 -19.02
C LEU A 9 -37.13 -40.56 -19.37
N SER A 10 -35.87 -40.89 -19.60
CA SER A 10 -34.91 -41.95 -19.21
C SER A 10 -33.60 -41.53 -19.91
N GLU A 11 -32.46 -41.96 -19.39
CA GLU A 11 -31.18 -41.92 -20.10
C GLU A 11 -31.21 -42.69 -21.44
N THR A 12 -30.17 -42.45 -22.24
CA THR A 12 -29.65 -43.18 -23.43
C THR A 12 -30.11 -42.80 -24.85
N ALA A 13 -29.15 -42.13 -25.54
CA ALA A 13 -28.55 -42.44 -26.84
C ALA A 13 -29.31 -42.21 -28.17
N LEU A 14 -28.77 -41.32 -29.05
CA LEU A 14 -28.34 -41.69 -30.41
C LEU A 14 -27.48 -40.62 -31.13
N CYS A 15 -26.26 -41.03 -31.55
CA CYS A 15 -25.46 -40.73 -32.77
C CYS A 15 -26.10 -39.93 -33.93
N LYS A 16 -25.41 -39.29 -34.91
CA LYS A 16 -24.03 -38.91 -35.30
C LYS A 16 -24.20 -38.20 -36.66
N VAL A 17 -23.54 -37.06 -36.95
CA VAL A 17 -22.99 -36.74 -38.30
C VAL A 17 -21.72 -35.89 -38.15
N LEU A 18 -20.69 -36.29 -38.90
CA LEU A 18 -19.26 -35.93 -38.95
C LEU A 18 -19.00 -34.54 -39.58
N GLY A 19 -17.82 -33.90 -39.52
CA GLY A 19 -16.43 -34.28 -39.16
C GLY A 19 -15.60 -32.98 -38.99
N LYS A 20 -14.28 -32.92 -38.83
CA LYS A 20 -13.13 -33.83 -38.97
C LYS A 20 -12.08 -33.31 -37.96
N GLN A 21 -11.32 -34.18 -37.30
CA GLN A 21 -9.87 -33.99 -37.15
C GLN A 21 -9.21 -35.31 -36.76
N THR A 22 -8.06 -35.53 -37.37
CA THR A 22 -7.26 -36.75 -37.48
C THR A 22 -6.52 -37.11 -36.20
N GLU A 23 -6.67 -38.36 -35.75
CA GLU A 23 -5.72 -39.05 -34.86
C GLU A 23 -4.66 -39.79 -35.67
N VAL A 24 -3.42 -39.83 -35.15
CA VAL A 24 -2.47 -40.91 -35.40
C VAL A 24 -2.20 -41.58 -34.05
N SER A 25 -2.70 -42.81 -33.96
CA SER A 25 -2.54 -43.78 -32.87
C SER A 25 -1.14 -44.42 -32.85
N LEU A 26 -0.73 -45.00 -31.71
CA LEU A 26 -0.41 -46.44 -31.56
C LEU A 26 -0.14 -46.78 -30.05
N PRO A 27 -0.27 -48.05 -29.62
CA PRO A 27 -0.89 -48.44 -28.35
C PRO A 27 0.05 -49.18 -27.38
N VAL A 28 -0.33 -49.30 -26.10
CA VAL A 28 0.18 -50.37 -25.22
C VAL A 28 -0.97 -51.01 -24.45
N LYS A 29 -1.12 -52.32 -24.65
CA LYS A 29 -2.03 -53.24 -23.95
C LYS A 29 -1.60 -53.44 -22.49
N VAL A 30 -2.57 -53.45 -21.59
CA VAL A 30 -2.44 -54.00 -20.23
C VAL A 30 -2.86 -55.48 -20.25
N SER A 31 -2.07 -56.33 -19.61
CA SER A 31 -2.45 -57.71 -19.24
C SER A 31 -2.04 -57.96 -17.79
N ALA A 32 -2.95 -58.52 -17.01
CA ALA A 32 -2.79 -58.85 -15.59
C ALA A 32 -2.44 -60.34 -15.39
N LYS A 33 -1.56 -60.66 -14.43
CA LYS A 33 -1.76 -61.61 -13.30
C LYS A 33 -0.45 -62.03 -12.58
N ASP A 34 -0.55 -61.96 -11.24
CA ASP A 34 -0.08 -62.83 -10.13
C ASP A 34 1.35 -63.41 -10.05
N ASP A 35 1.99 -63.06 -8.93
CA ASP A 35 2.74 -63.85 -7.92
C ASP A 35 3.75 -64.94 -8.32
N GLY A 36 4.99 -64.78 -7.81
CA GLY A 36 5.96 -65.88 -7.65
C GLY A 36 7.41 -65.41 -7.44
N GLU A 37 7.94 -65.60 -6.22
CA GLU A 37 9.35 -65.42 -5.85
C GLU A 37 10.29 -66.36 -6.63
N GLY A 38 11.49 -65.86 -6.98
CA GLY A 38 12.56 -66.69 -7.56
C GLY A 38 13.77 -65.87 -8.02
N VAL A 39 14.78 -65.80 -7.17
CA VAL A 39 16.11 -65.17 -7.32
C VAL A 39 16.88 -65.71 -8.56
N VAL A 40 17.53 -64.84 -9.34
CA VAL A 40 18.95 -64.90 -9.80
C VAL A 40 19.28 -63.69 -10.71
N GLY A 41 20.41 -63.00 -10.41
CA GLY A 41 21.27 -62.37 -11.43
C GLY A 41 21.36 -60.85 -11.45
N SER A 42 21.89 -60.21 -10.39
CA SER A 42 22.27 -58.78 -10.45
C SER A 42 23.52 -58.57 -11.30
N THR A 43 23.41 -57.73 -12.32
CA THR A 43 24.49 -57.28 -13.21
C THR A 43 25.52 -56.39 -12.48
N PRO A 44 26.78 -56.29 -12.96
CA PRO A 44 27.87 -55.56 -12.29
C PRO A 44 27.60 -54.07 -12.03
N GLU A 45 26.62 -53.46 -12.70
CA GLU A 45 26.24 -52.05 -12.53
C GLU A 45 25.48 -51.79 -11.22
N ILE A 46 24.74 -52.77 -10.68
CA ILE A 46 23.99 -52.59 -9.43
C ILE A 46 24.91 -52.68 -8.20
N GLN A 47 25.99 -53.46 -8.28
CA GLN A 47 27.01 -53.49 -7.22
C GLN A 47 27.83 -52.19 -7.15
N LEU A 48 28.02 -51.49 -8.28
CA LEU A 48 28.69 -50.20 -8.30
C LEU A 48 27.82 -49.10 -7.67
N ILE A 49 26.52 -49.09 -7.95
CA ILE A 49 25.56 -48.12 -7.39
C ILE A 49 25.35 -48.35 -5.89
N SER A 50 25.26 -49.60 -5.43
CA SER A 50 25.16 -49.92 -4.00
C SER A 50 26.45 -49.58 -3.23
N SER A 51 27.63 -49.79 -3.85
CA SER A 51 28.91 -49.42 -3.23
C SER A 51 29.10 -47.89 -3.16
N VAL A 52 28.64 -47.15 -4.17
CA VAL A 52 28.69 -45.68 -4.19
C VAL A 52 27.69 -45.08 -3.19
N LEU A 53 26.49 -45.64 -3.07
CA LEU A 53 25.50 -45.21 -2.07
C LEU A 53 25.95 -45.51 -0.64
N ASN A 54 26.54 -46.68 -0.37
CA ASN A 54 27.11 -46.99 0.94
C ASN A 54 28.33 -46.12 1.28
N CYS A 55 29.17 -45.78 0.30
CA CYS A 55 30.27 -44.83 0.51
C CYS A 55 29.77 -43.40 0.81
N LEU A 56 28.69 -42.96 0.16
CA LEU A 56 28.06 -41.66 0.42
C LEU A 56 27.39 -41.61 1.78
N GLU A 57 26.74 -42.70 2.20
CA GLU A 57 26.09 -42.78 3.51
C GLU A 57 27.12 -42.84 4.65
N LEU A 58 28.25 -43.54 4.45
CA LEU A 58 29.38 -43.54 5.38
C LEU A 58 30.11 -42.18 5.43
N LEU A 59 30.21 -41.46 4.31
CA LEU A 59 30.77 -40.10 4.29
C LEU A 59 29.85 -39.09 4.98
N LEU A 60 28.52 -39.20 4.79
CA LEU A 60 27.54 -38.36 5.48
C LEU A 60 27.49 -38.65 6.99
N LEU A 61 27.58 -39.91 7.40
CA LEU A 61 27.66 -40.29 8.82
C LEU A 61 28.99 -39.89 9.46
N ALA A 62 30.11 -39.97 8.73
CA ALA A 62 31.41 -39.51 9.20
C ALA A 62 31.43 -37.98 9.39
N GLU A 63 30.85 -37.22 8.46
CA GLU A 63 30.81 -35.76 8.54
C GLU A 63 29.81 -35.26 9.59
N CYS A 64 28.65 -35.94 9.74
CA CYS A 64 27.72 -35.68 10.85
C CYS A 64 28.36 -35.98 12.22
N ASN A 65 29.11 -37.09 12.36
CA ASN A 65 29.82 -37.38 13.62
C ASN A 65 30.95 -36.37 13.89
N ARG A 66 31.60 -35.83 12.85
CA ARG A 66 32.65 -34.81 12.98
C ARG A 66 32.09 -33.45 13.41
N VAL A 67 30.89 -33.10 12.93
CA VAL A 67 30.19 -31.85 13.27
C VAL A 67 29.52 -31.91 14.64
N ILE A 68 29.06 -33.09 15.08
CA ILE A 68 28.37 -33.26 16.38
C ILE A 68 29.37 -33.47 17.55
N SER A 69 30.55 -34.06 17.30
CA SER A 69 31.54 -34.32 18.37
C SER A 69 32.41 -33.12 18.77
N ALA A 70 32.66 -32.18 17.85
CA ALA A 70 33.51 -31.02 18.09
C ALA A 70 32.94 -29.98 19.10
N PRO A 71 31.62 -29.74 19.18
CA PRO A 71 31.04 -28.89 20.22
C PRO A 71 30.91 -29.59 21.58
N LEU A 72 30.65 -30.91 21.60
CA LEU A 72 30.37 -31.67 22.82
C LEU A 72 31.64 -31.91 23.67
N GLN A 73 32.79 -32.13 23.04
CA GLN A 73 34.07 -32.26 23.77
C GLN A 73 34.60 -30.94 24.34
N ARG A 74 34.15 -29.80 23.79
CA ARG A 74 34.55 -28.46 24.26
C ARG A 74 33.75 -28.00 25.48
N PHE A 75 32.53 -28.52 25.67
CA PHE A 75 31.69 -28.27 26.85
C PHE A 75 32.08 -29.08 28.09
N LEU A 76 32.72 -30.24 27.93
CA LEU A 76 33.10 -31.12 29.05
C LEU A 76 34.46 -30.80 29.70
N LYS A 77 35.22 -29.82 29.19
CA LYS A 77 36.58 -29.51 29.68
C LYS A 77 36.77 -28.13 30.32
N ASN A 78 35.76 -27.26 30.35
CA ASN A 78 35.84 -25.95 31.02
C ASN A 78 34.45 -25.51 31.56
N PRO A 79 34.14 -25.68 32.85
CA PRO A 79 32.92 -25.11 33.42
C PRO A 79 33.11 -23.60 33.64
N ILE A 80 32.39 -22.76 32.88
CA ILE A 80 32.28 -21.33 33.17
C ILE A 80 31.01 -21.10 34.00
N VAL A 81 31.25 -20.63 35.22
CA VAL A 81 30.27 -20.16 36.21
C VAL A 81 29.63 -18.86 35.73
N LEU A 82 28.30 -18.80 35.69
CA LEU A 82 27.55 -17.55 35.50
C LEU A 82 27.08 -17.02 36.86
N PRO A 83 27.23 -15.71 37.16
CA PRO A 83 26.76 -15.14 38.42
C PRO A 83 25.24 -14.92 38.39
N ALA A 84 24.55 -15.46 39.41
CA ALA A 84 23.16 -15.17 39.69
C ALA A 84 23.02 -13.80 40.38
N ARG A 85 22.01 -13.01 40.02
CA ARG A 85 21.50 -11.90 40.85
C ARG A 85 19.99 -11.96 40.99
N PRO A 86 19.46 -11.49 42.13
CA PRO A 86 18.41 -12.21 42.85
C PRO A 86 17.02 -11.61 42.65
N ARG A 87 16.01 -12.46 42.83
CA ARG A 87 14.67 -12.07 43.25
C ARG A 87 14.69 -11.75 44.75
N SER A 88 14.09 -10.65 45.17
CA SER A 88 13.59 -10.50 46.53
C SER A 88 12.19 -9.88 46.52
N ARG A 89 11.22 -10.68 46.98
CA ARG A 89 10.01 -10.19 47.66
C ARG A 89 10.44 -9.56 48.97
N LEU A 90 9.67 -8.60 49.49
CA LEU A 90 9.35 -8.45 50.92
C LEU A 90 8.20 -7.43 51.10
N ASN A 91 7.22 -7.82 51.91
CA ASN A 91 6.26 -7.01 52.68
C ASN A 91 6.48 -7.43 54.16
N PRO A 92 5.98 -6.74 55.23
CA PRO A 92 5.36 -5.41 55.37
C PRO A 92 5.87 -4.58 56.61
N THR A 93 5.20 -3.43 56.87
CA THR A 93 4.93 -2.71 58.14
C THR A 93 5.91 -1.72 58.84
N SER A 94 5.33 -0.53 59.09
CA SER A 94 5.30 0.36 60.30
C SER A 94 6.21 1.59 60.49
N MET A 95 5.53 2.74 60.49
CA MET A 95 5.52 3.90 61.42
C MET A 95 6.58 5.02 61.42
N ASP A 96 6.03 6.24 61.24
CA ASP A 96 6.27 7.55 61.88
C ASP A 96 7.65 8.23 61.89
N SER A 97 7.73 9.40 61.25
CA SER A 97 7.56 10.74 61.90
C SER A 97 8.13 11.88 61.04
N SER A 98 7.35 12.95 60.88
CA SER A 98 7.71 14.26 60.29
C SER A 98 8.54 15.12 61.29
N PRO A 99 8.83 16.44 61.06
CA PRO A 99 9.00 17.26 59.84
C PRO A 99 10.30 18.13 59.88
N VAL A 100 10.55 19.00 58.88
CA VAL A 100 10.80 20.47 59.02
C VAL A 100 11.61 21.07 57.84
N ALA A 101 10.98 22.09 57.21
CA ALA A 101 11.43 23.35 56.58
C ALA A 101 12.81 23.54 55.91
N GLY A 102 12.82 24.31 54.80
CA GLY A 102 13.99 25.08 54.37
C GLY A 102 13.96 25.59 52.92
N VAL A 103 13.41 26.80 52.72
CA VAL A 103 13.57 27.68 51.54
C VAL A 103 15.09 27.97 51.35
N THR A 104 15.69 28.06 50.14
CA THR A 104 15.94 29.33 49.41
C THR A 104 16.78 29.06 48.14
N ARG A 105 16.55 29.86 47.09
CA ARG A 105 17.33 30.01 45.83
C ARG A 105 18.80 30.41 46.07
N ILE A 106 19.69 30.13 45.11
CA ILE A 106 20.56 31.08 44.34
C ILE A 106 21.62 30.30 43.52
N HIS A 107 21.95 30.88 42.35
CA HIS A 107 22.98 30.56 41.32
C HIS A 107 24.34 30.01 41.79
N PRO A 108 25.12 29.45 40.84
CA PRO A 108 26.49 29.97 40.66
C PRO A 108 26.93 30.18 39.21
N GLN A 109 27.80 31.19 39.05
CA GLN A 109 28.70 31.44 37.93
C GLN A 109 29.99 30.60 38.07
N ASP A 110 30.56 30.26 36.91
CA ASP A 110 31.98 30.10 36.55
C ASP A 110 32.96 29.23 37.37
N GLY A 111 33.39 28.13 36.74
CA GLY A 111 34.79 27.91 36.36
C GLY A 111 35.72 27.14 37.31
N LEU A 112 36.07 25.89 36.96
CA LEU A 112 37.48 25.46 36.72
C LEU A 112 37.61 23.98 36.30
N SER A 113 38.02 23.81 35.03
CA SER A 113 38.96 22.85 34.43
C SER A 113 39.36 21.56 35.16
N LEU A 114 39.20 20.43 34.46
CA LEU A 114 40.23 19.38 34.34
C LEU A 114 40.28 18.82 32.90
N LYS A 115 41.41 19.12 32.22
CA LYS A 115 41.98 18.54 30.98
C LYS A 115 42.28 17.03 31.18
N LEU A 116 42.50 16.12 30.21
CA LEU A 116 42.83 15.97 28.77
C LEU A 116 42.59 14.45 28.51
N GLY A 117 42.41 13.87 27.33
CA GLY A 117 42.51 14.26 25.92
C GLY A 117 42.46 12.97 25.07
N ALA A 118 42.03 13.07 23.82
CA ALA A 118 42.32 12.06 22.79
C ALA A 118 42.21 12.71 21.40
N ALA A 119 43.29 12.58 20.64
CA ALA A 119 43.46 13.13 19.29
C ALA A 119 42.84 12.21 18.24
N SER A 120 42.34 12.78 17.14
CA SER A 120 42.47 12.22 15.78
C SER A 120 42.16 13.27 14.70
N VAL A 121 43.24 13.58 13.98
CA VAL A 121 43.48 14.20 12.67
C VAL A 121 42.26 14.44 11.74
N PHE A 122 42.08 15.72 11.37
CA PHE A 122 41.30 16.19 10.21
C PHE A 122 42.25 16.58 9.07
N LEU A 123 41.88 16.26 7.81
CA LEU A 123 42.40 16.92 6.61
C LEU A 123 41.26 17.75 5.97
N PRO A 124 41.52 18.99 5.49
CA PRO A 124 40.47 19.93 5.12
C PRO A 124 40.11 19.86 3.64
N TYR A 125 38.81 19.95 3.30
CA TYR A 125 38.33 20.22 1.94
C TYR A 125 37.96 21.71 1.83
N ARG A 126 38.54 22.38 0.83
CA ARG A 126 38.36 23.80 0.49
C ARG A 126 36.92 24.07 0.06
N ALA A 127 36.26 25.02 0.71
CA ALA A 127 35.01 25.62 0.26
C ALA A 127 35.31 26.75 -0.75
N SER A 128 34.50 26.85 -1.80
CA SER A 128 34.39 28.04 -2.65
C SER A 128 32.94 28.57 -2.56
N PRO A 129 32.70 29.89 -2.47
CA PRO A 129 31.41 30.43 -2.01
C PRO A 129 30.60 31.01 -3.16
N GLN A 130 29.43 30.45 -3.47
CA GLN A 130 28.33 31.15 -4.14
C GLN A 130 26.98 30.54 -3.73
N HIS A 131 26.36 31.09 -2.69
CA HIS A 131 24.94 30.93 -2.37
C HIS A 131 24.46 32.25 -1.75
N PRO A 132 23.41 32.90 -2.26
CA PRO A 132 22.83 34.05 -1.59
C PRO A 132 21.88 33.59 -0.47
N ASP A 133 22.17 34.07 0.74
CA ASP A 133 21.29 34.44 1.84
C ASP A 133 20.01 33.61 2.09
N PHE A 134 20.13 32.63 2.99
CA PHE A 134 19.03 32.18 3.84
C PHE A 134 18.92 33.12 5.05
N ALA A 135 18.16 34.21 4.90
CA ALA A 135 17.75 35.03 6.03
C ALA A 135 16.63 34.32 6.82
N LEU A 136 16.87 34.08 8.10
CA LEU A 136 15.90 33.69 9.11
C LEU A 136 14.83 34.80 9.24
N LEU A 137 13.62 34.54 8.73
CA LEU A 137 12.42 35.31 9.08
C LEU A 137 11.57 34.48 10.03
N THR A 138 11.82 34.68 11.33
CA THR A 138 10.85 34.44 12.40
C THR A 138 9.83 35.57 12.38
N GLU A 139 8.81 35.45 11.53
CA GLU A 139 7.55 36.17 11.69
C GLU A 139 6.40 35.16 11.61
N LEU A 140 5.72 34.97 12.74
CA LEU A 140 4.42 34.31 12.81
C LEU A 140 3.44 35.17 11.98
N PRO A 141 2.68 34.62 11.03
CA PRO A 141 1.70 35.42 10.31
C PRO A 141 0.66 35.93 11.30
N GLN A 142 0.59 37.24 11.49
CA GLN A 142 -0.58 37.88 12.06
C GLN A 142 -1.78 37.48 11.21
N MET A 143 -2.81 36.93 11.87
CA MET A 143 -4.07 36.61 11.22
C MET A 143 -4.66 37.91 10.67
N ALA A 144 -4.57 38.08 9.35
CA ALA A 144 -5.33 39.08 8.64
C ALA A 144 -6.81 38.77 8.84
N SER A 145 -7.58 39.79 9.24
CA SER A 145 -9.03 39.75 9.31
C SER A 145 -9.59 39.25 7.98
N THR A 146 -10.32 38.13 8.03
CA THR A 146 -11.02 37.55 6.89
C THR A 146 -12.20 38.44 6.54
N ASP A 147 -11.93 39.40 5.66
CA ASP A 147 -12.93 40.15 4.89
C ASP A 147 -13.66 39.19 3.93
N ASP A 148 -14.95 39.46 3.73
CA ASP A 148 -16.01 38.65 3.08
C ASP A 148 -15.72 38.23 1.62
N ARG A 149 -14.71 37.38 1.40
CA ARG A 149 -14.70 36.53 0.21
C ARG A 149 -15.58 35.33 0.50
N GLU A 150 -16.69 35.20 -0.22
CA GLU A 150 -17.44 33.94 -0.28
C GLU A 150 -16.46 32.82 -0.64
N GLU A 151 -16.08 32.04 0.37
CA GLU A 151 -15.20 30.90 0.21
C GLU A 151 -15.89 29.90 -0.74
N GLU A 152 -15.32 29.68 -1.93
CA GLU A 152 -15.85 28.73 -2.92
C GLU A 152 -15.91 27.35 -2.26
N LEU A 153 -17.13 26.84 -2.00
CA LEU A 153 -17.32 25.53 -1.39
C LEU A 153 -16.85 24.43 -2.36
N PRO A 154 -16.17 23.38 -1.87
CA PRO A 154 -15.68 22.31 -2.72
C PRO A 154 -16.85 21.49 -3.28
N LEU A 155 -16.73 21.12 -4.56
CA LEU A 155 -17.61 20.14 -5.18
C LEU A 155 -17.23 18.73 -4.73
N VAL A 156 -18.23 17.88 -4.54
CA VAL A 156 -18.04 16.44 -4.37
C VAL A 156 -18.35 15.77 -5.69
N ARG A 157 -17.34 15.18 -6.33
CA ARG A 157 -17.49 14.54 -7.64
C ARG A 157 -17.11 13.08 -7.58
N LEU A 158 -17.99 12.23 -8.10
CA LEU A 158 -17.76 10.79 -8.20
C LEU A 158 -16.66 10.50 -9.24
N PRO A 159 -15.87 9.43 -9.07
CA PRO A 159 -14.87 9.04 -10.06
C PRO A 159 -15.52 8.74 -11.42
N GLU A 160 -14.72 8.75 -12.48
CA GLU A 160 -15.16 8.18 -13.75
C GLU A 160 -15.57 6.70 -13.55
N PRO A 161 -16.51 6.16 -14.34
CA PRO A 161 -17.26 6.81 -15.43
C PRO A 161 -18.46 7.60 -14.91
N TYR A 162 -18.70 7.65 -13.60
CA TYR A 162 -19.93 8.20 -13.04
C TYR A 162 -19.98 9.72 -13.12
N LYS A 163 -18.88 10.40 -12.76
CA LYS A 163 -18.69 11.86 -12.85
C LYS A 163 -19.83 12.73 -12.28
N THR A 164 -20.70 12.15 -11.46
CA THR A 164 -21.83 12.85 -10.86
C THR A 164 -21.31 13.91 -9.88
N THR A 165 -21.82 15.13 -10.02
CA THR A 165 -21.43 16.28 -9.22
C THR A 165 -22.47 16.54 -8.13
N TYR A 166 -21.99 16.73 -6.90
CA TYR A 166 -22.78 17.20 -5.77
C TYR A 166 -22.22 18.52 -5.24
N GLU A 167 -23.13 19.36 -4.77
CA GLU A 167 -22.86 20.69 -4.23
C GLU A 167 -23.29 20.76 -2.76
N LEU A 168 -22.56 21.58 -2.01
CA LEU A 168 -22.88 21.91 -0.63
C LEU A 168 -23.80 23.14 -0.62
N GLU A 169 -25.04 22.94 -0.20
CA GLU A 169 -25.97 24.03 0.09
C GLU A 169 -25.81 24.44 1.56
N ILE A 170 -25.62 25.74 1.83
CA ILE A 170 -25.65 26.26 3.21
C ILE A 170 -27.11 26.45 3.61
N VAL A 171 -27.60 25.60 4.52
CA VAL A 171 -28.98 25.63 5.04
C VAL A 171 -29.14 26.72 6.09
N SER A 172 -28.15 26.88 6.96
CA SER A 172 -28.11 27.96 7.94
C SER A 172 -26.67 28.34 8.31
N ARG A 173 -26.53 29.57 8.83
CA ARG A 173 -25.28 30.07 9.42
C ARG A 173 -25.60 30.47 10.86
N GLU A 174 -25.07 29.72 11.80
CA GLU A 174 -24.98 30.14 13.19
C GLU A 174 -23.63 30.83 13.40
N GLU A 175 -23.49 31.71 14.40
CA GLU A 175 -22.34 32.63 14.55
C GLU A 175 -20.94 31.98 14.46
N THR A 176 -20.84 30.67 14.70
CA THR A 176 -19.59 29.90 14.60
C THR A 176 -19.69 28.59 13.82
N CYS A 177 -20.85 28.28 13.20
CA CYS A 177 -21.08 26.97 12.58
C CYS A 177 -21.99 27.07 11.35
N ARG A 178 -21.53 26.51 10.21
CA ARG A 178 -22.35 26.34 9.01
C ARG A 178 -23.07 25.00 9.06
N ILE A 179 -24.35 24.98 8.70
CA ILE A 179 -25.11 23.75 8.48
C ILE A 179 -25.25 23.55 6.97
N PHE A 180 -24.88 22.37 6.50
CA PHE A 180 -24.87 22.00 5.10
C PHE A 180 -25.92 20.96 4.76
N ARG A 181 -26.39 20.98 3.52
CA ARG A 181 -27.06 19.87 2.83
C ARG A 181 -26.25 19.50 1.60
N LEU A 182 -26.07 18.21 1.36
CA LEU A 182 -25.44 17.73 0.14
C LEU A 182 -26.52 17.51 -0.93
N CYS A 183 -26.45 18.28 -2.01
CA CYS A 183 -27.45 18.30 -3.07
C CYS A 183 -26.84 17.83 -4.39
N LEU A 184 -27.63 17.17 -5.23
CA LEU A 184 -27.22 16.91 -6.61
C LEU A 184 -27.10 18.24 -7.35
N SER A 185 -25.94 18.50 -7.98
CA SER A 185 -25.71 19.74 -8.73
C SER A 185 -26.66 19.85 -9.93
N LYS A 186 -27.05 21.07 -10.29
CA LYS A 186 -27.74 21.33 -11.55
C LYS A 186 -26.80 21.18 -12.76
N ASN A 187 -25.49 21.33 -12.54
CA ASN A 187 -24.46 21.23 -13.57
C ASN A 187 -23.77 19.85 -13.45
N GLN A 188 -24.18 18.92 -14.30
CA GLN A 188 -23.60 17.58 -14.37
C GLN A 188 -22.63 17.48 -15.55
N ASP A 189 -21.58 16.67 -15.38
CA ASP A 189 -20.79 16.22 -16.53
C ASP A 189 -21.52 15.07 -17.23
N ASP A 190 -21.11 14.78 -18.46
CA ASP A 190 -21.42 13.51 -19.11
C ASP A 190 -20.77 12.36 -18.32
N GLY A 191 -21.60 11.48 -17.76
CA GLY A 191 -21.18 10.33 -16.96
C GLY A 191 -22.34 9.36 -16.69
N LEU A 192 -22.01 8.17 -16.20
CA LEU A 192 -23.01 7.17 -15.82
C LEU A 192 -23.71 7.55 -14.52
N PRO A 193 -25.01 7.27 -14.35
CA PRO A 193 -25.67 7.46 -13.07
C PRO A 193 -25.05 6.51 -12.02
N PRO A 194 -24.95 6.93 -10.75
CA PRO A 194 -24.54 6.03 -9.68
C PRO A 194 -25.55 4.88 -9.51
N PRO A 195 -25.15 3.73 -8.96
CA PRO A 195 -26.03 2.57 -8.79
C PRO A 195 -27.28 2.86 -7.95
N GLU A 196 -27.19 3.82 -7.04
CA GLU A 196 -28.28 4.30 -6.19
C GLU A 196 -28.13 5.79 -5.87
N PRO A 197 -29.18 6.48 -5.37
CA PRO A 197 -29.09 7.88 -4.98
C PRO A 197 -28.11 8.12 -3.82
N LEU A 198 -27.13 9.01 -4.01
CA LEU A 198 -26.11 9.34 -2.99
C LEU A 198 -26.35 10.67 -2.26
N HIS A 199 -27.59 11.15 -2.25
CA HIS A 199 -28.02 12.33 -1.50
C HIS A 199 -29.38 12.07 -0.86
N HIS A 200 -29.69 12.79 0.22
CA HIS A 200 -30.96 12.66 0.94
C HIS A 200 -31.54 14.06 1.22
N ALA A 201 -32.79 14.28 0.84
CA ALA A 201 -33.39 15.63 0.81
C ALA A 201 -33.43 16.33 2.18
N SER A 202 -33.69 15.59 3.26
CA SER A 202 -33.75 16.14 4.61
C SER A 202 -32.46 15.97 5.44
N LEU A 203 -31.44 15.27 4.90
CA LEU A 203 -30.21 15.06 5.64
C LEU A 203 -29.36 16.33 5.61
N ILE A 204 -29.20 16.93 6.78
CA ILE A 204 -28.34 18.07 7.02
C ILE A 204 -27.21 17.69 7.98
N PHE A 205 -26.07 18.37 7.87
CA PHE A 205 -24.93 18.13 8.74
C PHE A 205 -24.21 19.42 9.08
N SER A 206 -23.72 19.54 10.32
CA SER A 206 -22.91 20.68 10.73
C SER A 206 -21.50 20.58 10.15
N GLU A 207 -20.86 21.73 9.96
CA GLU A 207 -19.42 21.80 9.81
C GLU A 207 -18.71 21.11 10.99
N LEU A 208 -17.47 20.63 10.75
CA LEU A 208 -16.66 20.07 11.83
C LEU A 208 -16.30 21.15 12.85
N SER A 209 -16.89 21.00 14.04
CA SER A 209 -16.62 21.86 15.19
C SER A 209 -15.57 21.22 16.10
N GLN A 210 -14.64 22.04 16.59
CA GLN A 210 -13.70 21.59 17.62
C GLN A 210 -14.44 21.50 18.96
N PRO A 211 -14.23 20.43 19.75
CA PRO A 211 -14.77 20.38 21.09
C PRO A 211 -14.15 21.47 21.96
N ASP A 212 -14.89 21.94 22.98
CA ASP A 212 -14.38 22.89 23.96
C ASP A 212 -13.12 22.32 24.64
N PRO A 213 -11.95 23.00 24.57
CA PRO A 213 -10.72 22.58 25.23
C PRO A 213 -10.87 22.30 26.73
N ALA A 214 -11.80 22.99 27.41
CA ALA A 214 -12.08 22.75 28.84
C ALA A 214 -12.85 21.44 29.08
N SER A 215 -13.49 20.88 28.05
CA SER A 215 -14.33 19.68 28.11
C SER A 215 -13.64 18.40 27.65
N VAL A 216 -12.36 18.48 27.24
CA VAL A 216 -11.61 17.35 26.69
C VAL A 216 -10.42 16.95 27.57
N PRO A 217 -10.01 15.67 27.56
CA PRO A 217 -8.84 15.21 28.31
C PRO A 217 -7.54 15.84 27.80
N PRO A 218 -6.52 16.01 28.67
CA PRO A 218 -5.24 16.57 28.29
C PRO A 218 -4.54 15.75 27.20
N ASP A 219 -3.70 16.41 26.39
CA ASP A 219 -2.98 15.79 25.25
C ASP A 219 -2.05 14.65 25.67
N SER A 220 -1.59 14.63 26.92
CA SER A 220 -0.79 13.53 27.47
C SER A 220 -1.60 12.23 27.59
N ASN A 221 -2.93 12.29 27.67
CA ASN A 221 -3.79 11.12 27.63
C ASN A 221 -4.01 10.68 26.18
N ASN A 222 -3.27 9.65 25.77
CA ASN A 222 -3.34 9.04 24.44
C ASN A 222 -4.22 7.79 24.36
N SER A 223 -5.11 7.58 25.34
CA SER A 223 -6.11 6.50 25.24
C SER A 223 -7.01 6.68 24.01
N PRO A 224 -7.57 5.60 23.43
CA PRO A 224 -8.50 5.69 22.32
C PRO A 224 -9.69 6.62 22.61
N TRP A 225 -10.23 6.58 23.84
CA TRP A 225 -11.31 7.48 24.25
C TRP A 225 -10.89 8.94 24.24
N ALA A 226 -9.72 9.27 24.81
CA ALA A 226 -9.25 10.65 24.88
C ALA A 226 -8.96 11.22 23.47
N ARG A 227 -8.38 10.42 22.57
CA ARG A 227 -8.17 10.80 21.17
C ARG A 227 -9.49 11.04 20.45
N ALA A 228 -10.48 10.15 20.62
CA ALA A 228 -11.81 10.32 20.03
C ALA A 228 -12.51 11.56 20.60
N LYS A 229 -12.47 11.76 21.92
CA LYS A 229 -13.10 12.89 22.62
C LYS A 229 -12.55 14.24 22.18
N ARG A 230 -11.23 14.33 21.91
CA ARG A 230 -10.58 15.53 21.34
C ARG A 230 -10.88 15.75 19.86
N SER A 231 -11.36 14.73 19.14
CA SER A 231 -11.58 14.86 17.70
C SER A 231 -12.80 15.74 17.38
N PRO A 232 -12.77 16.44 16.22
CA PRO A 232 -13.86 17.30 15.80
C PRO A 232 -15.17 16.54 15.67
N VAL A 233 -16.30 17.22 15.77
CA VAL A 233 -17.64 16.61 15.69
C VAL A 233 -18.50 17.29 14.62
N SER A 234 -19.27 16.48 13.90
CA SER A 234 -20.37 16.91 13.03
C SER A 234 -21.68 16.31 13.55
N TYR A 235 -22.72 17.12 13.57
CA TYR A 235 -24.08 16.72 13.96
C TYR A 235 -24.90 16.47 12.70
N LEU A 236 -25.37 15.23 12.52
CA LEU A 236 -26.15 14.84 11.36
C LEU A 236 -27.61 14.70 11.78
N THR A 237 -28.49 15.46 11.14
CA THR A 237 -29.93 15.46 11.42
C THR A 237 -30.73 15.18 10.16
N TRP A 238 -31.77 14.38 10.27
CA TRP A 238 -32.76 14.20 9.21
C TRP A 238 -34.16 14.05 9.81
N ASP A 239 -35.16 14.42 9.01
CA ASP A 239 -36.57 14.20 9.31
C ASP A 239 -37.19 13.15 8.37
N GLY A 240 -38.46 12.84 8.60
CA GLY A 240 -39.27 12.00 7.71
C GLY A 240 -39.26 10.51 8.03
N ALA A 241 -39.93 9.72 7.19
CA ALA A 241 -40.16 8.29 7.41
C ALA A 241 -38.97 7.39 7.02
N ASN A 242 -38.04 7.88 6.19
CA ASN A 242 -36.95 7.08 5.63
C ASN A 242 -35.61 7.46 6.27
N THR A 243 -34.94 6.47 6.85
CA THR A 243 -33.56 6.60 7.34
C THR A 243 -32.58 6.71 6.16
N PRO A 244 -31.58 7.61 6.20
CA PRO A 244 -30.57 7.68 5.14
C PRO A 244 -29.80 6.38 5.00
N THR A 245 -29.43 6.03 3.77
CA THR A 245 -28.67 4.81 3.47
C THR A 245 -27.18 5.00 3.78
N VAL A 246 -26.45 3.87 3.87
CA VAL A 246 -24.99 3.87 3.98
C VAL A 246 -24.34 4.67 2.85
N ALA A 247 -24.88 4.57 1.62
CA ALA A 247 -24.37 5.27 0.44
C ALA A 247 -24.53 6.80 0.53
N GLN A 248 -25.66 7.26 1.06
CA GLN A 248 -25.89 8.69 1.32
C GLN A 248 -24.96 9.20 2.44
N MET A 249 -24.79 8.43 3.52
CA MET A 249 -23.84 8.76 4.60
C MET A 249 -22.39 8.76 4.11
N TRP A 250 -22.02 7.83 3.22
CA TRP A 250 -20.70 7.77 2.59
C TRP A 250 -20.39 9.05 1.81
N ASN A 251 -21.36 9.58 1.07
CA ASN A 251 -21.17 10.81 0.29
C ASN A 251 -21.12 12.07 1.18
N VAL A 252 -21.83 12.09 2.31
CA VAL A 252 -21.68 13.14 3.35
C VAL A 252 -20.27 13.10 3.95
N ILE A 253 -19.73 11.91 4.26
CA ILE A 253 -18.34 11.76 4.70
C ILE A 253 -17.37 12.30 3.63
N TYR A 254 -17.62 12.01 2.35
CA TYR A 254 -16.81 12.54 1.26
C TYR A 254 -16.88 14.08 1.20
N ALA A 255 -18.05 14.66 1.42
CA ALA A 255 -18.24 16.11 1.47
C ALA A 255 -17.46 16.75 2.63
N ILE A 256 -17.55 16.18 3.83
CA ILE A 256 -16.80 16.64 5.00
C ILE A 256 -15.29 16.55 4.76
N LEU A 257 -14.80 15.44 4.17
CA LEU A 257 -13.38 15.27 3.87
C LEU A 257 -12.88 16.17 2.73
N SER A 258 -13.77 16.58 1.83
CA SER A 258 -13.47 17.58 0.79
C SER A 258 -13.37 18.99 1.37
N LEU A 259 -14.22 19.31 2.36
CA LEU A 259 -14.16 20.57 3.12
C LEU A 259 -12.94 20.63 4.04
N ARG A 260 -12.68 19.57 4.80
CA ARG A 260 -11.64 19.49 5.83
C ARG A 260 -10.89 18.16 5.74
N PRO A 261 -9.81 18.09 4.94
CA PRO A 261 -9.07 16.84 4.74
C PRO A 261 -8.12 16.47 5.90
N ASP A 262 -7.83 17.42 6.81
CA ASP A 262 -6.81 17.27 7.86
C ASP A 262 -7.14 16.23 8.95
N PRO A 263 -8.38 16.11 9.47
CA PRO A 263 -8.67 15.22 10.59
C PRO A 263 -8.53 13.73 10.20
N GLU A 264 -7.66 13.00 10.90
CA GLU A 264 -7.54 11.54 10.73
C GLU A 264 -8.80 10.78 11.20
N ILE A 265 -9.44 11.34 12.23
CA ILE A 265 -10.72 10.89 12.77
C ILE A 265 -11.57 12.11 13.10
N PHE A 266 -12.88 11.93 13.05
CA PHE A 266 -13.87 12.89 13.55
C PHE A 266 -15.10 12.12 14.03
N ARG A 267 -16.01 12.81 14.72
CA ARG A 267 -17.19 12.19 15.34
C ARG A 267 -18.47 12.57 14.64
N PHE A 268 -19.41 11.63 14.65
CA PHE A 268 -20.81 11.88 14.31
C PHE A 268 -21.70 11.73 15.53
N VAL A 269 -22.62 12.68 15.64
CA VAL A 269 -23.80 12.59 16.51
C VAL A 269 -25.01 12.55 15.60
N LEU A 270 -25.76 11.45 15.65
CA LEU A 270 -26.88 11.20 14.75
C LEU A 270 -28.21 11.56 15.43
N SER A 271 -29.08 12.26 14.70
CA SER A 271 -30.42 12.62 15.14
C SER A 271 -31.44 12.37 14.02
N GLY A 272 -32.38 11.48 14.25
CA GLY A 272 -33.45 11.18 13.30
C GLY A 272 -34.00 9.77 13.46
N PRO A 273 -35.14 9.45 12.82
CA PRO A 273 -35.72 8.11 12.86
C PRO A 273 -34.76 7.05 12.30
N GLY A 274 -34.61 5.93 13.03
CA GLY A 274 -33.74 4.82 12.65
C GLY A 274 -32.24 5.06 12.86
N LYS A 275 -31.84 6.08 13.63
CA LYS A 275 -30.42 6.40 13.89
C LYS A 275 -29.62 5.21 14.43
N GLU A 276 -30.22 4.35 15.25
CA GLU A 276 -29.56 3.16 15.81
C GLU A 276 -29.28 2.11 14.73
N GLN A 277 -30.15 2.01 13.72
CA GLN A 277 -30.00 1.07 12.61
C GLN A 277 -28.87 1.52 11.68
N ILE A 278 -28.90 2.77 11.22
CA ILE A 278 -27.82 3.30 10.37
C ILE A 278 -26.48 3.35 11.11
N ALA A 279 -26.47 3.58 12.43
CA ALA A 279 -25.25 3.50 13.23
C ALA A 279 -24.64 2.08 13.24
N LYS A 280 -25.46 1.03 13.30
CA LYS A 280 -25.00 -0.36 13.20
C LYS A 280 -24.49 -0.67 11.80
N GLU A 281 -25.16 -0.18 10.77
CA GLU A 281 -24.74 -0.39 9.37
C GLU A 281 -23.40 0.29 9.07
N LEU A 282 -23.22 1.54 9.50
CA LEU A 282 -21.94 2.26 9.37
C LEU A 282 -20.78 1.55 10.08
N GLN A 283 -21.06 0.93 11.22
CA GLN A 283 -20.10 0.08 11.92
C GLN A 283 -19.82 -1.23 11.18
N ALA A 284 -20.85 -1.88 10.65
CA ALA A 284 -20.72 -3.14 9.93
C ALA A 284 -19.87 -3.01 8.65
N VAL A 285 -19.99 -1.87 7.94
CA VAL A 285 -19.19 -1.58 6.74
C VAL A 285 -17.83 -0.97 7.05
N GLY A 286 -17.52 -0.69 8.32
CA GLY A 286 -16.23 -0.17 8.78
C GLY A 286 -15.99 1.32 8.52
N LEU A 287 -17.03 2.09 8.16
CA LEU A 287 -16.94 3.55 8.04
C LEU A 287 -16.84 4.24 9.40
N ALA A 288 -17.48 3.63 10.41
CA ALA A 288 -17.54 4.13 11.76
C ALA A 288 -17.15 3.04 12.78
N ILE A 289 -16.72 3.47 13.96
CA ILE A 289 -16.69 2.64 15.16
C ILE A 289 -17.51 3.32 16.25
N LYS A 290 -17.98 2.55 17.23
CA LYS A 290 -18.51 3.13 18.47
C LYS A 290 -17.43 3.99 19.13
N HIS A 291 -17.81 5.15 19.66
CA HIS A 291 -16.89 5.93 20.49
C HIS A 291 -16.34 5.05 21.63
N PRO A 292 -15.01 4.96 21.82
CA PRO A 292 -14.42 4.17 22.89
C PRO A 292 -14.90 4.66 24.27
N GLU A 293 -14.99 3.75 25.24
CA GLU A 293 -15.35 4.09 26.63
C GLU A 293 -14.17 4.76 27.36
N PRO A 294 -14.44 5.64 28.35
CA PRO A 294 -13.41 6.20 29.21
C PRO A 294 -12.48 5.12 29.77
N SER A 295 -11.18 5.38 29.71
CA SER A 295 -10.16 4.44 30.19
C SER A 295 -8.96 5.19 30.79
N ALA A 296 -8.28 4.52 31.72
CA ALA A 296 -7.10 5.03 32.40
C ALA A 296 -6.04 3.91 32.54
N PRO A 297 -4.75 4.25 32.67
CA PRO A 297 -3.71 3.30 33.02
C PRO A 297 -4.03 2.53 34.32
N PRO A 298 -3.47 1.33 34.52
CA PRO A 298 -3.65 0.56 35.75
C PRO A 298 -3.31 1.39 37.00
N GLY A 299 -4.22 1.40 37.98
CA GLY A 299 -4.06 2.12 39.25
C GLY A 299 -4.47 3.60 39.22
N GLN A 300 -4.97 4.11 38.10
CA GLN A 300 -5.53 5.46 38.00
C GLN A 300 -7.07 5.42 37.92
N PRO A 301 -7.78 6.45 38.43
CA PRO A 301 -9.22 6.52 38.32
C PRO A 301 -9.64 6.70 36.85
N ILE A 302 -10.66 5.94 36.44
CA ILE A 302 -11.27 6.10 35.11
C ILE A 302 -12.06 7.41 35.10
N PRO A 303 -11.86 8.29 34.09
CA PRO A 303 -12.62 9.52 33.99
C PRO A 303 -14.13 9.27 33.87
N GLU A 304 -14.94 10.03 34.59
CA GLU A 304 -16.38 10.00 34.41
C GLU A 304 -16.79 10.87 33.22
N SER A 305 -17.34 10.25 32.18
CA SER A 305 -17.98 10.93 31.07
C SER A 305 -19.11 10.04 30.54
N ARG A 306 -20.20 10.66 30.09
CA ARG A 306 -21.33 9.99 29.42
C ARG A 306 -21.63 10.57 28.06
N ASP A 307 -20.89 11.60 27.66
CA ASP A 307 -21.14 12.31 26.41
C ASP A 307 -20.75 11.49 25.18
N HIS A 308 -19.94 10.44 25.35
CA HIS A 308 -19.54 9.52 24.30
C HIS A 308 -20.65 8.54 23.88
N VAL A 309 -21.71 8.43 24.68
CA VAL A 309 -22.85 7.55 24.39
C VAL A 309 -23.52 7.99 23.09
N ASP A 310 -23.89 7.01 22.26
CA ASP A 310 -24.50 7.19 20.93
C ASP A 310 -23.66 7.99 19.91
N GLN A 311 -22.38 8.22 20.19
CA GLN A 311 -21.46 8.82 19.24
C GLN A 311 -20.72 7.76 18.42
N LEU A 312 -20.50 8.10 17.15
CA LEU A 312 -19.69 7.33 16.22
C LEU A 312 -18.38 8.06 15.97
N VAL A 313 -17.30 7.31 15.79
CA VAL A 313 -16.00 7.83 15.34
C VAL A 313 -15.80 7.37 13.91
N ILE A 314 -15.69 8.33 13.00
CA ILE A 314 -15.43 8.12 11.58
C ILE A 314 -13.91 8.04 11.37
N LEU A 315 -13.48 7.04 10.60
CA LEU A 315 -12.08 6.78 10.33
C LEU A 315 -11.74 7.20 8.90
N ARG A 316 -11.01 8.32 8.73
CA ARG A 316 -10.63 8.84 7.40
C ARG A 316 -9.92 7.77 6.56
N GLY A 317 -9.02 7.02 7.20
CA GLY A 317 -8.28 5.95 6.53
C GLY A 317 -9.17 4.81 6.03
N CYS A 318 -10.29 4.49 6.70
CA CYS A 318 -11.22 3.46 6.24
C CYS A 318 -12.04 3.94 5.04
N PHE A 319 -12.49 5.20 5.05
CA PHE A 319 -13.18 5.80 3.91
C PHE A 319 -12.34 5.71 2.63
N TRP A 320 -11.08 6.15 2.68
CA TRP A 320 -10.18 6.08 1.52
C TRP A 320 -9.79 4.63 1.17
N GLN A 321 -9.90 3.67 2.08
CA GLN A 321 -9.74 2.25 1.73
C GLN A 321 -10.96 1.66 1.01
N GLY A 322 -12.07 2.39 0.89
CA GLY A 322 -13.29 1.95 0.23
C GLY A 322 -14.35 1.36 1.17
N ALA A 323 -14.25 1.59 2.48
CA ALA A 323 -15.28 1.18 3.43
C ALA A 323 -16.66 1.74 3.02
N GLY A 324 -17.69 0.89 3.05
CA GLY A 324 -19.06 1.26 2.68
C GLY A 324 -19.24 1.77 1.25
N SER A 325 -18.38 1.36 0.31
CA SER A 325 -18.48 1.83 -1.08
C SER A 325 -19.85 1.50 -1.70
N PRO A 326 -20.52 2.48 -2.36
CA PRO A 326 -21.82 2.26 -2.98
C PRO A 326 -21.74 1.63 -4.39
N PHE A 327 -20.55 1.19 -4.81
CA PHE A 327 -20.29 0.67 -6.16
C PHE A 327 -20.00 -0.84 -6.18
N GLY A 328 -20.48 -1.56 -5.16
CA GLY A 328 -20.31 -3.00 -5.01
C GLY A 328 -19.18 -3.37 -4.06
N SER A 329 -18.51 -4.50 -4.30
CA SER A 329 -17.49 -5.08 -3.39
C SER A 329 -16.14 -4.37 -3.42
N ARG A 330 -15.98 -3.38 -4.28
CA ARG A 330 -14.71 -2.69 -4.58
C ARG A 330 -14.83 -1.22 -4.19
N ALA A 331 -13.70 -0.60 -3.85
CA ALA A 331 -13.66 0.82 -3.57
C ALA A 331 -14.08 1.63 -4.80
N ALA A 332 -14.79 2.75 -4.58
CA ALA A 332 -15.38 3.60 -5.63
C ALA A 332 -14.40 3.96 -6.74
N TRP A 333 -13.14 4.22 -6.40
CA TRP A 333 -12.10 4.67 -7.32
C TRP A 333 -11.55 3.57 -8.24
N VAL A 334 -11.84 2.29 -7.96
CA VAL A 334 -11.40 1.11 -8.75
C VAL A 334 -12.57 0.21 -9.15
N ALA A 335 -13.81 0.71 -9.04
CA ALA A 335 -15.04 -0.01 -9.34
C ALA A 335 -15.55 0.29 -10.77
N ASP A 336 -14.63 0.38 -11.74
CA ASP A 336 -15.01 0.62 -13.12
C ASP A 336 -15.74 -0.60 -13.72
N PRO A 337 -16.94 -0.43 -14.30
CA PRO A 337 -17.69 -1.55 -14.86
C PRO A 337 -17.02 -2.16 -16.11
N GLY A 338 -16.18 -1.41 -16.81
CA GLY A 338 -15.41 -1.82 -17.98
C GLY A 338 -14.00 -2.34 -17.68
N LEU A 339 -13.62 -2.49 -16.41
CA LEU A 339 -12.29 -3.00 -16.01
C LEU A 339 -11.94 -4.36 -16.64
N HIS A 340 -12.96 -5.22 -16.79
CA HIS A 340 -12.88 -6.47 -17.54
C HIS A 340 -14.07 -6.56 -18.49
N SER A 341 -13.95 -5.93 -19.66
CA SER A 341 -15.05 -5.79 -20.63
C SER A 341 -15.57 -7.12 -21.17
N ASP A 342 -14.78 -8.18 -21.08
CA ASP A 342 -15.16 -9.52 -21.55
C ASP A 342 -16.12 -10.24 -20.59
N LEU A 343 -16.32 -9.70 -19.38
CA LEU A 343 -17.25 -10.26 -18.41
C LEU A 343 -18.69 -9.84 -18.70
N ARG A 344 -19.64 -10.77 -18.52
CA ARG A 344 -21.09 -10.50 -18.66
C ARG A 344 -21.65 -9.53 -17.61
N ARG A 345 -20.97 -9.40 -16.48
CA ARG A 345 -21.33 -8.52 -15.35
C ARG A 345 -20.07 -7.84 -14.82
N PRO A 346 -20.18 -6.61 -14.29
CA PRO A 346 -19.05 -5.90 -13.70
C PRO A 346 -18.31 -6.73 -12.65
N LEU A 347 -16.99 -6.57 -12.57
CA LEU A 347 -16.19 -7.30 -11.58
C LEU A 347 -16.52 -6.88 -10.12
N SER A 348 -17.10 -5.70 -9.91
CA SER A 348 -17.55 -5.20 -8.60
C SER A 348 -18.78 -5.94 -8.05
N ASP A 349 -19.47 -6.74 -8.87
CA ASP A 349 -20.59 -7.59 -8.44
C ASP A 349 -20.14 -8.86 -7.69
N PHE A 350 -18.84 -9.17 -7.73
CA PHE A 350 -18.28 -10.39 -7.17
C PHE A 350 -17.37 -10.07 -5.99
N PRO A 351 -17.21 -10.98 -5.01
CA PRO A 351 -16.20 -10.86 -3.97
C PRO A 351 -14.78 -10.69 -4.54
N GLN A 352 -13.86 -10.25 -3.69
CA GLN A 352 -12.46 -10.11 -4.07
C GLN A 352 -11.84 -11.46 -4.45
N TYR A 353 -10.80 -11.40 -5.30
CA TYR A 353 -10.10 -12.59 -5.77
C TYR A 353 -9.53 -13.38 -4.59
N PRO A 354 -9.86 -14.67 -4.45
CA PRO A 354 -9.47 -15.46 -3.28
C PRO A 354 -7.94 -15.58 -3.16
N LEU A 355 -7.46 -15.91 -1.96
CA LEU A 355 -6.06 -16.26 -1.78
C LEU A 355 -5.88 -17.73 -2.16
N GLU A 356 -5.09 -17.96 -3.20
CA GLU A 356 -4.61 -19.27 -3.60
C GLU A 356 -3.09 -19.17 -3.80
N TYR A 357 -2.36 -20.22 -3.46
CA TYR A 357 -0.93 -20.28 -3.66
C TYR A 357 -0.56 -21.17 -4.84
N THR A 358 0.54 -20.84 -5.49
CA THR A 358 1.15 -21.64 -6.54
C THR A 358 2.66 -21.75 -6.33
N LEU A 359 3.26 -22.70 -7.03
CA LEU A 359 4.70 -22.96 -7.02
C LEU A 359 5.25 -22.70 -8.42
N THR A 360 6.11 -21.71 -8.57
CA THR A 360 6.83 -21.50 -9.83
C THR A 360 8.21 -22.14 -9.74
N THR A 361 8.49 -23.06 -10.67
CA THR A 361 9.81 -23.70 -10.83
C THR A 361 10.34 -23.43 -12.24
N LYS A 362 11.50 -22.78 -12.35
CA LYS A 362 12.22 -22.57 -13.64
C LYS A 362 13.56 -23.30 -13.69
N PHE A 363 13.78 -24.23 -12.76
CA PHE A 363 14.98 -25.07 -12.71
C PHE A 363 14.97 -26.09 -13.87
N PRO A 364 16.12 -26.36 -14.52
CA PRO A 364 17.47 -25.88 -14.20
C PRO A 364 17.86 -24.53 -14.81
N ASP A 365 17.09 -24.00 -15.76
CA ASP A 365 17.43 -22.79 -16.53
C ASP A 365 17.69 -21.58 -15.63
N VAL A 366 16.84 -21.41 -14.62
CA VAL A 366 16.99 -20.40 -13.57
C VAL A 366 16.75 -21.06 -12.22
N ARG A 367 17.56 -20.74 -11.21
CA ARG A 367 17.36 -21.21 -9.82
C ARG A 367 16.19 -20.51 -9.13
N VAL A 368 15.01 -20.66 -9.73
CA VAL A 368 13.73 -20.17 -9.26
C VAL A 368 12.90 -21.38 -8.86
N HIS A 369 12.56 -21.42 -7.57
CA HIS A 369 11.66 -22.40 -6.97
C HIS A 369 10.97 -21.70 -5.80
N ALA A 370 9.80 -21.12 -6.05
CA ALA A 370 9.16 -20.25 -5.08
C ALA A 370 7.66 -20.49 -4.98
N HIS A 371 7.21 -20.48 -3.73
CA HIS A 371 5.81 -20.51 -3.34
C HIS A 371 5.31 -19.08 -3.16
N HIS A 372 4.25 -18.71 -3.87
CA HIS A 372 3.69 -17.36 -3.86
C HIS A 372 2.19 -17.37 -4.19
N PRO A 373 1.44 -16.31 -3.86
CA PRO A 373 0.05 -16.22 -4.26
C PRO A 373 -0.10 -16.21 -5.78
N VAL A 374 -1.19 -16.81 -6.26
CA VAL A 374 -1.68 -16.63 -7.61
C VAL A 374 -2.04 -15.16 -7.79
N ARG A 375 -1.50 -14.53 -8.84
CA ARG A 375 -1.78 -13.12 -9.15
C ARG A 375 -3.13 -13.02 -9.85
N PRO A 376 -4.00 -12.06 -9.49
CA PRO A 376 -5.24 -11.84 -10.22
C PRO A 376 -4.97 -11.61 -11.72
N PRO A 377 -5.91 -12.01 -12.60
CA PRO A 377 -5.84 -11.67 -14.02
C PRO A 377 -5.69 -10.15 -14.21
N LYS A 378 -4.93 -9.74 -15.22
CA LYS A 378 -4.78 -8.33 -15.54
C LYS A 378 -6.10 -7.74 -16.06
N PRO A 379 -6.33 -6.43 -15.84
CA PRO A 379 -7.43 -5.72 -16.48
C PRO A 379 -7.40 -5.85 -18.01
N THR A 380 -8.55 -5.67 -18.66
CA THR A 380 -8.58 -5.63 -20.13
C THR A 380 -7.69 -4.48 -20.63
N PRO A 381 -6.82 -4.70 -21.64
CA PRO A 381 -6.06 -3.61 -22.26
C PRO A 381 -6.95 -2.44 -22.67
N GLY A 382 -6.52 -1.21 -22.37
CA GLY A 382 -7.28 0.01 -22.65
C GLY A 382 -8.39 0.32 -21.63
N SER A 383 -8.66 -0.56 -20.67
CA SER A 383 -9.65 -0.30 -19.62
C SER A 383 -9.12 0.67 -18.57
N ARG A 384 -10.03 1.46 -17.97
CA ARG A 384 -9.71 2.36 -16.87
C ARG A 384 -9.64 1.57 -15.56
N ILE A 385 -8.48 1.62 -14.92
CA ILE A 385 -8.19 0.88 -13.69
C ILE A 385 -8.38 1.71 -12.42
N TYR A 386 -8.35 3.03 -12.57
CA TYR A 386 -8.52 3.98 -11.47
C TYR A 386 -9.04 5.32 -11.98
N SER A 387 -9.88 6.01 -11.20
CA SER A 387 -10.19 7.43 -11.41
C SER A 387 -10.46 8.15 -10.09
N ARG A 388 -10.15 9.44 -10.02
CA ARG A 388 -10.47 10.34 -8.90
C ARG A 388 -10.53 11.79 -9.39
N TYR A 389 -11.55 12.53 -8.99
CA TYR A 389 -11.58 13.98 -9.17
C TYR A 389 -10.56 14.68 -8.25
N ILE A 390 -9.80 15.63 -8.79
CA ILE A 390 -8.77 16.37 -8.07
C ILE A 390 -9.24 17.82 -7.85
N PRO A 391 -9.76 18.16 -6.64
CA PRO A 391 -10.47 19.43 -6.43
C PRO A 391 -9.63 20.67 -6.73
N HIS A 392 -8.35 20.68 -6.32
CA HIS A 392 -7.47 21.84 -6.52
C HIS A 392 -7.01 22.03 -7.98
N LEU A 393 -7.20 21.02 -8.83
CA LEU A 393 -6.94 21.13 -10.27
C LEU A 393 -8.22 21.33 -11.08
N LYS A 394 -9.38 21.01 -10.49
CA LYS A 394 -10.68 20.93 -11.17
C LYS A 394 -10.66 19.97 -12.39
N GLU A 395 -9.86 18.91 -12.31
CA GLU A 395 -9.67 17.90 -13.36
C GLU A 395 -9.91 16.48 -12.79
N TYR A 396 -10.30 15.53 -13.62
CA TYR A 396 -10.27 14.11 -13.28
C TYR A 396 -8.88 13.54 -13.54
N PHE A 397 -8.32 12.83 -12.55
CA PHE A 397 -7.16 11.99 -12.77
C PHE A 397 -7.62 10.55 -13.00
N SER A 398 -7.13 9.91 -14.05
CA SER A 398 -7.35 8.47 -14.24
C SER A 398 -6.14 7.73 -14.78
N MET A 399 -6.20 6.41 -14.60
CA MET A 399 -5.20 5.47 -15.08
C MET A 399 -5.85 4.40 -15.92
N VAL A 400 -5.14 3.99 -16.97
CA VAL A 400 -5.60 3.03 -17.96
C VAL A 400 -4.57 1.91 -18.08
N ALA A 401 -5.02 0.66 -18.11
CA ALA A 401 -4.16 -0.48 -18.42
C ALA A 401 -3.66 -0.32 -19.86
N LEU A 402 -2.34 -0.20 -20.07
CA LEU A 402 -1.79 0.09 -21.39
C LEU A 402 -2.15 -1.03 -22.36
N ASP A 403 -2.67 -0.63 -23.52
CA ASP A 403 -2.89 -1.53 -24.66
C ASP A 403 -1.75 -1.39 -25.68
N TYR A 404 -0.94 -2.44 -25.82
CA TYR A 404 0.21 -2.48 -26.72
C TYR A 404 -0.19 -2.66 -28.19
N THR A 405 -1.45 -3.02 -28.46
CA THR A 405 -2.02 -3.12 -29.80
C THR A 405 -2.60 -1.78 -30.28
N ASN A 406 -2.94 -0.89 -29.35
CA ASN A 406 -3.40 0.47 -29.63
C ASN A 406 -2.23 1.36 -30.09
N ASP A 407 -2.38 1.97 -31.27
CA ASP A 407 -1.32 2.78 -31.86
C ASP A 407 -1.06 4.08 -31.10
N GLU A 408 -2.07 4.73 -30.52
CA GLU A 408 -1.87 5.95 -29.71
C GLU A 408 -1.01 5.64 -28.48
N HIS A 409 -1.35 4.58 -27.74
CA HIS A 409 -0.63 4.15 -26.55
C HIS A 409 0.84 3.81 -26.87
N LEU A 410 1.06 3.06 -27.95
CA LEU A 410 2.41 2.70 -28.38
C LEU A 410 3.21 3.94 -28.79
N GLN A 411 2.62 4.87 -29.55
CA GLN A 411 3.29 6.10 -29.98
C GLN A 411 3.63 7.00 -28.79
N LEU A 412 2.76 7.11 -27.78
CA LEU A 412 3.03 7.84 -26.55
C LEU A 412 4.23 7.25 -25.81
N PHE A 413 4.22 5.93 -25.58
CA PHE A 413 5.33 5.23 -24.94
C PHE A 413 6.63 5.43 -25.71
N HIS A 414 6.60 5.21 -27.03
CA HIS A 414 7.77 5.35 -27.91
C HIS A 414 8.36 6.76 -27.88
N LYS A 415 7.50 7.78 -28.00
CA LYS A 415 7.90 9.18 -27.92
C LYS A 415 8.54 9.50 -26.57
N TRP A 416 7.94 9.05 -25.47
CA TRP A 416 8.44 9.36 -24.14
C TRP A 416 9.72 8.62 -23.80
N GLN A 417 9.88 7.35 -24.17
CA GLN A 417 11.11 6.61 -23.89
C GLN A 417 12.31 7.12 -24.70
N ASN A 418 12.06 7.69 -25.88
CA ASN A 418 13.09 8.35 -26.70
C ASN A 418 13.34 9.82 -26.31
N ASP A 419 12.58 10.40 -25.37
CA ASP A 419 12.90 11.71 -24.81
C ASP A 419 14.22 11.64 -24.02
N PRO A 420 15.24 12.46 -24.32
CA PRO A 420 16.56 12.36 -23.68
C PRO A 420 16.53 12.43 -22.15
N ARG A 421 15.59 13.16 -21.56
CA ARG A 421 15.46 13.27 -20.10
C ARG A 421 14.87 12.00 -19.50
N VAL A 422 13.95 11.34 -20.18
CA VAL A 422 13.39 10.05 -19.75
C VAL A 422 14.43 8.94 -19.93
N ALA A 423 15.10 8.92 -21.09
CA ALA A 423 16.13 7.94 -21.43
C ALA A 423 17.26 7.86 -20.38
N GLN A 424 17.67 8.99 -19.80
CA GLN A 424 18.66 9.03 -18.70
C GLN A 424 18.25 8.24 -17.44
N GLY A 425 16.95 8.08 -17.20
CA GLY A 425 16.39 7.37 -16.06
C GLY A 425 16.00 5.94 -16.37
N TRP A 426 15.47 5.69 -17.56
CA TRP A 426 14.84 4.43 -17.96
C TRP A 426 15.71 3.55 -18.87
N ASN A 427 16.58 4.17 -19.69
CA ASN A 427 17.45 3.48 -20.64
C ASN A 427 16.70 2.49 -21.56
N GLN A 428 15.51 2.90 -22.03
CA GLN A 428 14.63 2.14 -22.93
C GLN A 428 14.46 2.84 -24.29
N THR A 429 15.49 3.51 -24.81
CA THR A 429 15.45 4.07 -26.17
C THR A 429 15.43 2.95 -27.20
N GLY A 430 14.69 3.13 -28.29
CA GLY A 430 14.53 2.08 -29.30
C GLY A 430 13.57 2.46 -30.42
N THR A 431 13.44 1.54 -31.37
CA THR A 431 12.47 1.59 -32.47
C THR A 431 11.05 1.31 -31.98
N LEU A 432 10.05 1.64 -32.80
CA LEU A 432 8.65 1.44 -32.47
C LEU A 432 8.31 -0.06 -32.29
N GLU A 433 8.91 -0.91 -33.11
CA GLU A 433 8.76 -2.36 -33.08
C GLU A 433 9.39 -2.97 -31.82
N GLU A 434 10.59 -2.54 -31.44
CA GLU A 434 11.24 -2.95 -30.18
C GLU A 434 10.37 -2.57 -28.97
N HIS A 435 9.77 -1.38 -28.99
CA HIS A 435 8.85 -0.94 -27.93
C HIS A 435 7.54 -1.71 -27.92
N ARG A 436 6.98 -2.07 -29.07
CA ARG A 436 5.77 -2.91 -29.15
C ARG A 436 6.04 -4.29 -28.55
N GLU A 437 7.18 -4.89 -28.91
CA GLU A 437 7.58 -6.19 -28.39
C GLU A 437 7.83 -6.14 -26.88
N TYR A 438 8.51 -5.09 -26.39
CA TYR A 438 8.69 -4.86 -24.96
C TYR A 438 7.35 -4.79 -24.20
N LEU A 439 6.40 -3.98 -24.69
CA LEU A 439 5.08 -3.85 -24.07
C LEU A 439 4.25 -5.14 -24.16
N ARG A 440 4.38 -5.92 -25.24
CA ARG A 440 3.75 -7.25 -25.37
C ARG A 440 4.29 -8.21 -24.31
N GLN A 441 5.61 -8.26 -24.11
CA GLN A 441 6.23 -9.08 -23.07
C GLN A 441 5.76 -8.67 -21.67
N LEU A 442 5.69 -7.36 -21.40
CA LEU A 442 5.12 -6.84 -20.15
C LEU A 442 3.65 -7.22 -19.99
N HIS A 443 2.85 -7.20 -21.06
CA HIS A 443 1.45 -7.63 -21.03
C HIS A 443 1.31 -9.13 -20.71
N GLU A 444 2.20 -9.97 -21.23
CA GLU A 444 2.19 -11.42 -20.99
C GLU A 444 2.76 -11.82 -19.62
N ASP A 445 3.62 -11.01 -19.01
CA ASP A 445 4.18 -11.29 -17.68
C ASP A 445 3.16 -11.01 -16.56
N PRO A 446 2.61 -12.02 -15.87
CA PRO A 446 1.60 -11.82 -14.81
C PRO A 446 2.10 -11.00 -13.61
N HIS A 447 3.41 -10.73 -13.53
CA HIS A 447 4.01 -10.00 -12.42
C HIS A 447 3.98 -8.47 -12.58
N GLN A 448 3.68 -7.97 -13.78
CA GLN A 448 3.84 -6.55 -14.11
C GLN A 448 2.60 -5.97 -14.80
N LEU A 449 2.31 -4.71 -14.58
CA LEU A 449 1.23 -3.98 -15.23
C LEU A 449 1.76 -2.64 -15.76
N ALA A 450 1.73 -2.50 -17.09
CA ALA A 450 2.00 -1.24 -17.78
C ALA A 450 0.76 -0.35 -17.73
N VAL A 451 0.93 0.90 -17.34
CA VAL A 451 -0.17 1.84 -17.08
C VAL A 451 0.13 3.18 -17.73
N LEU A 452 -0.89 3.76 -18.38
CA LEU A 452 -0.89 5.17 -18.77
C LEU A 452 -1.75 5.97 -17.81
N ALA A 453 -1.33 7.20 -17.51
CA ALA A 453 -2.10 8.12 -16.68
C ALA A 453 -2.47 9.38 -17.44
N LYS A 454 -3.69 9.86 -17.18
CA LYS A 454 -4.25 11.05 -17.82
C LYS A 454 -4.89 11.99 -16.79
N PHE A 455 -4.88 13.28 -17.14
CA PHE A 455 -5.80 14.27 -16.57
C PHE A 455 -6.85 14.58 -17.63
N ASP A 456 -8.11 14.42 -17.26
CA ASP A 456 -9.26 14.38 -18.16
C ASP A 456 -8.99 13.46 -19.37
N ASP A 457 -8.76 14.04 -20.54
CA ASP A 457 -8.52 13.30 -21.79
C ASP A 457 -7.08 13.36 -22.28
N THR A 458 -6.16 13.93 -21.49
CA THR A 458 -4.74 14.07 -21.90
C THR A 458 -3.83 13.12 -21.14
N TYR A 459 -3.27 12.14 -21.84
CA TYR A 459 -2.20 11.29 -21.33
C TYR A 459 -0.92 12.09 -21.07
N PHE A 460 -0.29 11.87 -19.91
CA PHE A 460 0.90 12.63 -19.51
C PHE A 460 2.02 11.77 -18.92
N ALA A 461 1.73 10.57 -18.45
CA ALA A 461 2.67 9.73 -17.72
C ALA A 461 2.49 8.25 -18.02
N TYR A 462 3.59 7.50 -17.79
CA TYR A 462 3.67 6.05 -17.89
C TYR A 462 4.19 5.48 -16.57
N PHE A 463 3.55 4.41 -16.10
CA PHE A 463 3.91 3.69 -14.87
C PHE A 463 4.04 2.19 -15.14
N GLU A 464 4.95 1.55 -14.41
CA GLU A 464 5.01 0.10 -14.27
C GLU A 464 4.71 -0.25 -12.82
N ILE A 465 3.75 -1.13 -12.60
CA ILE A 465 3.39 -1.64 -11.28
C ILE A 465 3.75 -3.12 -11.26
N TYR A 466 4.49 -3.56 -10.26
CA TYR A 466 4.98 -4.93 -10.19
C TYR A 466 4.75 -5.58 -8.84
N TRP A 467 4.65 -6.91 -8.82
CA TRP A 467 4.70 -7.69 -7.58
C TRP A 467 6.14 -7.83 -7.12
N ALA A 468 6.45 -7.32 -5.92
CA ALA A 468 7.82 -7.25 -5.42
C ALA A 468 8.34 -8.61 -4.94
N LYS A 469 7.47 -9.57 -4.58
CA LYS A 469 7.92 -10.93 -4.28
C LYS A 469 8.41 -11.62 -5.55
N VAL A 470 9.73 -11.64 -5.66
CA VAL A 470 10.50 -12.40 -6.64
C VAL A 470 10.45 -13.88 -6.28
N LEU A 471 10.40 -14.73 -7.29
CA LEU A 471 10.45 -16.19 -7.21
C LEU A 471 11.87 -16.73 -6.88
N SER A 472 12.73 -15.89 -6.29
CA SER A 472 14.09 -16.23 -5.95
C SER A 472 14.16 -16.80 -4.53
N ASN A 473 14.43 -18.10 -4.44
CA ASN A 473 14.71 -18.79 -3.20
C ASN A 473 16.14 -18.42 -2.72
N ARG A 474 16.29 -17.33 -1.96
CA ARG A 474 17.50 -17.09 -1.15
C ARG A 474 17.17 -17.26 0.33
N ASN A 475 17.03 -18.51 0.75
CA ASN A 475 17.38 -18.84 2.12
C ASN A 475 18.88 -18.56 2.30
N ASN A 476 19.20 -17.63 3.20
CA ASN A 476 20.55 -17.29 3.62
C ASN A 476 21.24 -18.52 4.25
N LEU A 477 21.87 -19.37 3.44
CA LEU A 477 23.00 -20.17 3.87
C LEU A 477 24.26 -19.52 3.28
N VAL A 478 24.80 -18.54 4.02
CA VAL A 478 26.15 -18.04 3.78
C VAL A 478 27.12 -19.16 4.16
N LEU A 479 27.36 -20.10 3.26
CA LEU A 479 28.57 -20.91 3.30
C LEU A 479 29.72 -19.96 2.92
N ARG A 480 30.40 -19.44 3.95
CA ARG A 480 31.68 -18.75 3.81
C ARG A 480 32.70 -19.74 3.24
N PHE A 481 32.86 -19.76 1.92
CA PHE A 481 34.04 -20.35 1.31
C PHE A 481 35.17 -19.31 1.30
N PHE A 482 36.32 -19.72 1.84
CA PHE A 482 37.60 -19.00 1.85
C PHE A 482 38.02 -18.62 0.42
N PRO A 483 38.76 -17.51 0.24
CA PRO A 483 39.20 -17.09 -1.09
C PRO A 483 40.40 -17.94 -1.52
N LEU A 484 40.28 -18.61 -2.66
CA LEU A 484 41.42 -19.05 -3.45
C LEU A 484 41.40 -18.25 -4.74
N ASN A 485 42.40 -17.38 -4.87
CA ASN A 485 42.66 -16.55 -6.04
C ASN A 485 42.90 -17.43 -7.26
N PHE A 486 42.04 -17.30 -8.29
CA PHE A 486 42.44 -17.59 -9.66
C PHE A 486 41.84 -16.52 -10.59
N PHE A 487 42.74 -15.70 -11.14
CA PHE A 487 42.44 -14.74 -12.19
C PHE A 487 42.21 -15.49 -13.50
N PHE A 488 41.04 -15.30 -14.11
CA PHE A 488 40.88 -15.47 -15.56
C PHE A 488 40.10 -14.27 -16.10
N THR A 489 40.80 -13.47 -16.91
CA THR A 489 40.24 -12.42 -17.76
C THR A 489 39.43 -13.06 -18.88
N PHE A 490 38.12 -12.80 -18.94
CA PHE A 490 37.31 -13.09 -20.12
C PHE A 490 36.73 -11.80 -20.70
N SER A 491 36.80 -11.73 -22.02
CA SER A 491 36.48 -10.60 -22.90
C SER A 491 35.01 -10.17 -22.82
N SER A 492 34.78 -8.85 -22.99
CA SER A 492 33.53 -8.09 -22.86
C SER A 492 32.41 -8.46 -23.84
N SER A 493 32.54 -9.53 -24.63
CA SER A 493 31.60 -9.89 -25.71
C SER A 493 30.74 -11.13 -25.39
N PHE A 494 30.92 -11.76 -24.23
CA PHE A 494 30.12 -12.92 -23.79
C PHE A 494 29.08 -12.60 -22.70
N LEU A 495 29.03 -11.34 -22.23
CA LEU A 495 28.10 -10.89 -21.18
C LEU A 495 26.76 -10.38 -21.74
N PHE A 496 26.62 -10.30 -23.07
CA PHE A 496 25.44 -9.69 -23.72
C PHE A 496 24.29 -10.68 -24.00
N LEU A 497 24.49 -11.99 -23.75
CA LEU A 497 23.48 -13.03 -23.99
C LEU A 497 22.74 -13.50 -22.72
N PHE A 498 22.98 -12.88 -21.56
CA PHE A 498 22.33 -13.24 -20.28
C PHE A 498 21.44 -12.15 -19.68
N THR A 499 21.17 -11.05 -20.38
CA THR A 499 20.28 -9.98 -19.90
C THR A 499 18.85 -10.07 -20.41
N ASP A 500 18.52 -11.06 -21.24
CA ASP A 500 17.27 -11.09 -22.03
C ASP A 500 16.18 -12.03 -21.50
N ASN A 501 16.05 -12.16 -20.17
CA ASN A 501 14.96 -12.95 -19.58
C ASN A 501 14.56 -12.49 -18.17
N LYS A 502 14.44 -11.17 -17.96
CA LYS A 502 14.03 -10.60 -16.66
C LYS A 502 12.52 -10.68 -16.49
N LYS A 503 12.03 -11.83 -16.00
CA LYS A 503 10.60 -12.02 -15.70
C LYS A 503 10.17 -11.58 -14.28
N GLU A 504 11.05 -10.96 -13.48
CA GLU A 504 10.77 -10.53 -12.09
C GLU A 504 11.61 -9.30 -11.70
N ASP A 505 11.04 -8.33 -10.94
CA ASP A 505 11.76 -7.10 -10.53
C ASP A 505 12.89 -7.40 -9.54
N HIS A 506 14.07 -6.83 -9.77
CA HIS A 506 15.27 -7.16 -9.01
C HIS A 506 15.20 -6.75 -7.53
N LEU A 507 14.34 -5.79 -7.17
CA LEU A 507 14.30 -5.19 -5.83
C LEU A 507 13.94 -6.21 -4.74
N GLY A 508 13.05 -7.16 -5.04
CA GLY A 508 12.65 -8.18 -4.08
C GLY A 508 13.78 -9.12 -3.65
N ALA A 509 14.89 -9.20 -4.40
CA ALA A 509 16.08 -9.93 -3.97
C ALA A 509 16.88 -9.20 -2.86
N TYR A 510 16.63 -7.90 -2.68
CA TYR A 510 17.36 -7.07 -1.72
C TYR A 510 16.65 -6.93 -0.37
N TYR A 511 15.43 -7.45 -0.20
CA TYR A 511 14.73 -7.45 1.09
C TYR A 511 13.78 -8.64 1.23
N GLY A 512 13.28 -8.91 2.44
CA GLY A 512 12.26 -9.94 2.66
C GLY A 512 10.90 -9.47 2.14
N ALA A 513 10.68 -9.59 0.83
CA ALA A 513 9.43 -9.18 0.18
C ALA A 513 8.25 -10.02 0.65
N GLY A 514 7.20 -9.33 1.12
CA GLY A 514 5.93 -9.96 1.45
C GLY A 514 5.20 -10.45 0.21
N ASP A 515 4.31 -11.42 0.40
CA ASP A 515 3.54 -12.08 -0.66
C ASP A 515 2.78 -11.12 -1.59
N TYR A 516 2.34 -9.99 -1.06
CA TYR A 516 1.54 -8.97 -1.74
C TYR A 516 2.21 -7.61 -1.79
N ASP A 517 3.50 -7.53 -1.43
CA ASP A 517 4.25 -6.29 -1.60
C ASP A 517 4.29 -5.95 -3.09
N ARG A 518 4.07 -4.67 -3.39
CA ARG A 518 4.08 -4.16 -4.75
C ARG A 518 5.06 -3.02 -4.90
N GLY A 519 5.68 -2.91 -6.05
CA GLY A 519 6.54 -1.77 -6.35
C GLY A 519 6.07 -1.04 -7.59
N ARG A 520 6.73 0.09 -7.86
CA ARG A 520 6.40 0.94 -9.00
C ARG A 520 7.59 1.66 -9.60
N HIS A 521 7.57 1.78 -10.92
CA HIS A 521 8.38 2.74 -11.67
C HIS A 521 7.48 3.76 -12.32
N SER A 522 7.93 5.00 -12.40
CA SER A 522 7.09 6.08 -12.93
C SER A 522 7.89 7.13 -13.70
N LEU A 523 7.29 7.61 -14.79
CA LEU A 523 7.80 8.72 -15.58
C LEU A 523 6.66 9.66 -15.98
N VAL A 524 6.97 10.95 -16.03
CA VAL A 524 6.10 11.97 -16.62
C VAL A 524 6.65 12.29 -17.99
N GLY A 525 5.94 11.93 -19.05
CA GLY A 525 6.34 12.18 -20.43
C GLY A 525 6.09 13.62 -20.85
N ASP A 526 4.89 14.15 -20.55
CA ASP A 526 4.51 15.51 -20.94
C ASP A 526 4.97 16.56 -19.91
N ALA A 527 5.74 17.54 -20.37
CA ALA A 527 6.29 18.59 -19.53
C ALA A 527 5.24 19.53 -18.91
N ARG A 528 4.07 19.68 -19.55
CA ARG A 528 2.97 20.55 -19.10
C ARG A 528 2.34 20.06 -17.79
N PHE A 529 2.47 18.77 -17.51
CA PHE A 529 1.91 18.12 -16.32
C PHE A 529 2.92 17.96 -15.18
N ARG A 530 4.04 18.66 -15.25
CA ARG A 530 5.05 18.73 -14.18
C ARG A 530 4.66 19.79 -13.14
N GLY A 531 5.29 19.71 -11.98
CA GLY A 531 5.11 20.68 -10.88
C GLY A 531 4.44 20.06 -9.65
N PRO A 532 4.68 20.64 -8.46
CA PRO A 532 4.29 20.02 -7.19
C PRO A 532 2.77 19.81 -7.07
N HIS A 533 1.96 20.75 -7.54
CA HIS A 533 0.49 20.67 -7.49
C HIS A 533 -0.07 19.47 -8.27
N ARG A 534 0.53 19.08 -9.40
CA ARG A 534 0.17 17.88 -10.18
C ARG A 534 0.83 16.62 -9.66
N VAL A 535 2.11 16.70 -9.26
CA VAL A 535 2.84 15.55 -8.71
C VAL A 535 2.18 15.04 -7.44
N MET A 536 1.79 15.90 -6.51
CA MET A 536 1.06 15.49 -5.31
C MET A 536 -0.27 14.79 -5.65
N ALA A 537 -0.96 15.20 -6.73
CA ALA A 537 -2.22 14.60 -7.14
C ALA A 537 -2.03 13.19 -7.73
N TRP A 538 -1.14 13.02 -8.71
CA TRP A 538 -0.96 11.73 -9.37
C TRP A 538 -0.17 10.73 -8.54
N TRP A 539 0.80 11.19 -7.72
CA TRP A 539 1.59 10.30 -6.86
C TRP A 539 0.71 9.65 -5.80
N CYS A 540 -0.12 10.46 -5.12
CA CYS A 540 -1.13 9.98 -4.18
C CYS A 540 -2.09 8.99 -4.87
N SER A 541 -2.58 9.32 -6.06
CA SER A 541 -3.53 8.48 -6.81
C SER A 541 -2.94 7.13 -7.25
N LEU A 542 -1.68 7.12 -7.70
CA LEU A 542 -0.98 5.88 -8.06
C LEU A 542 -0.83 4.96 -6.85
N MET A 543 -0.41 5.50 -5.70
CA MET A 543 -0.27 4.70 -4.47
C MET A 543 -1.62 4.20 -3.97
N HIS A 544 -2.64 5.06 -4.06
CA HIS A 544 -4.00 4.73 -3.69
C HIS A 544 -4.50 3.53 -4.50
N TYR A 545 -4.36 3.57 -5.84
CA TYR A 545 -4.68 2.44 -6.70
C TYR A 545 -3.97 1.15 -6.27
N ILE A 546 -2.64 1.20 -6.07
CA ILE A 546 -1.86 -0.01 -5.73
C ILE A 546 -2.40 -0.68 -4.46
N PHE A 547 -2.80 0.11 -3.46
CA PHE A 547 -3.42 -0.40 -2.23
C PHE A 547 -4.87 -0.84 -2.38
N LEU A 548 -5.63 -0.28 -3.32
CA LEU A 548 -7.04 -0.61 -3.53
C LEU A 548 -7.24 -1.82 -4.46
N ASP A 549 -6.35 -2.01 -5.42
CA ASP A 549 -6.40 -3.10 -6.39
C ASP A 549 -6.35 -4.48 -5.72
N ASP A 550 -5.52 -4.61 -4.67
CA ASP A 550 -5.51 -5.75 -3.76
C ASP A 550 -5.32 -5.30 -2.30
N PRO A 551 -6.33 -5.43 -1.42
CA PRO A 551 -6.21 -4.96 -0.04
C PRO A 551 -5.22 -5.76 0.81
N ARG A 552 -4.75 -6.92 0.33
CA ARG A 552 -3.70 -7.70 0.99
C ARG A 552 -2.32 -7.06 0.81
N THR A 553 -2.17 -6.10 -0.11
CA THR A 553 -0.95 -5.31 -0.25
C THR A 553 -0.71 -4.47 1.01
N SER A 554 0.28 -4.92 1.80
CA SER A 554 0.70 -4.27 3.04
C SER A 554 1.74 -3.18 2.82
N TYR A 555 2.54 -3.30 1.77
CA TYR A 555 3.61 -2.36 1.46
C TYR A 555 3.69 -2.03 -0.02
N VAL A 556 3.97 -0.75 -0.29
CA VAL A 556 4.44 -0.28 -1.59
C VAL A 556 5.91 0.10 -1.49
N VAL A 557 6.70 -0.32 -2.47
CA VAL A 557 8.15 -0.12 -2.50
C VAL A 557 8.60 0.64 -3.75
N GLY A 558 9.81 1.17 -3.69
CA GLY A 558 10.49 1.74 -4.84
C GLY A 558 11.99 1.87 -4.60
N GLU A 559 12.72 2.17 -5.66
CA GLU A 559 14.17 2.26 -5.65
C GLU A 559 14.72 3.45 -6.45
N PRO A 560 14.34 4.69 -6.11
CA PRO A 560 14.89 5.89 -6.75
C PRO A 560 16.42 5.98 -6.55
N LYS A 561 17.09 6.65 -7.49
CA LYS A 561 18.52 7.00 -7.33
C LYS A 561 18.68 7.81 -6.03
N VAL A 562 19.68 7.47 -5.21
CA VAL A 562 19.89 8.12 -3.89
C VAL A 562 20.08 9.64 -3.98
N THR A 563 20.62 10.12 -5.11
CA THR A 563 20.86 11.54 -5.38
C THR A 563 19.60 12.31 -5.81
N ASN A 564 18.47 11.64 -6.04
CA ASN A 564 17.23 12.28 -6.50
C ASN A 564 16.38 12.78 -5.31
N ALA A 565 16.84 13.87 -4.68
CA ALA A 565 16.22 14.45 -3.49
C ALA A 565 14.74 14.84 -3.70
N THR A 566 14.36 15.26 -4.92
CA THR A 566 12.97 15.63 -5.24
C THR A 566 12.03 14.44 -5.17
N VAL A 567 12.41 13.30 -5.75
CA VAL A 567 11.58 12.08 -5.68
C VAL A 567 11.46 11.59 -4.24
N LEU A 568 12.58 11.59 -3.49
CA LEU A 568 12.58 11.22 -2.07
C LEU A 568 11.69 12.13 -1.21
N ALA A 569 11.63 13.42 -1.51
CA ALA A 569 10.74 14.35 -0.83
C ALA A 569 9.26 14.05 -1.11
N TYR A 570 8.89 13.71 -2.35
CA TYR A 570 7.53 13.29 -2.67
C TYR A 570 7.17 11.96 -2.03
N ASP A 571 8.10 11.00 -2.02
CA ASP A 571 7.93 9.73 -1.31
C ASP A 571 7.66 9.95 0.18
N HIS A 572 8.47 10.78 0.83
CA HIS A 572 8.27 11.12 2.23
C HIS A 572 6.93 11.82 2.50
N ALA A 573 6.50 12.72 1.60
CA ALA A 573 5.21 13.40 1.70
C ALA A 573 4.02 12.43 1.67
N HIS A 574 4.15 11.29 0.99
CA HIS A 574 3.12 10.24 0.89
C HIS A 574 3.36 9.06 1.84
N GLY A 575 4.33 9.17 2.75
CA GLY A 575 4.54 8.22 3.82
C GLY A 575 5.58 7.14 3.59
N PHE A 576 6.38 7.23 2.54
CA PHE A 576 7.55 6.38 2.40
C PHE A 576 8.64 6.78 3.40
N ASN A 577 9.46 5.80 3.77
CA ASN A 577 10.74 6.00 4.45
C ASN A 577 11.85 5.37 3.61
N VAL A 578 13.08 5.89 3.72
CA VAL A 578 14.27 5.20 3.21
C VAL A 578 14.65 4.12 4.22
N GLU A 579 14.51 2.86 3.84
CA GLU A 579 14.83 1.72 4.70
C GLU A 579 16.33 1.44 4.71
N LYS A 580 16.96 1.50 3.53
CA LYS A 580 18.41 1.31 3.35
C LYS A 580 18.86 1.77 1.96
N LEU A 581 20.17 1.85 1.77
CA LEU A 581 20.77 2.03 0.46
C LEU A 581 21.00 0.65 -0.19
N VAL A 582 20.78 0.57 -1.50
CA VAL A 582 20.95 -0.65 -2.29
C VAL A 582 21.78 -0.33 -3.53
N ASP A 583 22.86 -1.06 -3.73
CA ASP A 583 23.67 -0.98 -4.95
C ASP A 583 23.12 -1.97 -5.99
N LEU A 584 22.42 -1.41 -6.99
CA LEU A 584 21.97 -2.15 -8.17
C LEU A 584 23.05 -2.06 -9.25
N PRO A 585 23.13 -3.02 -10.18
CA PRO A 585 24.20 -3.05 -11.21
C PRO A 585 24.37 -1.74 -12.00
N HIS A 586 23.32 -0.95 -12.13
CA HIS A 586 23.28 0.28 -12.93
C HIS A 586 23.05 1.56 -12.09
N LYS A 587 22.80 1.47 -10.77
CA LYS A 587 22.58 2.65 -9.90
C LYS A 587 22.73 2.33 -8.41
N ARG A 588 23.23 3.31 -7.64
CA ARG A 588 23.05 3.34 -6.18
C ARG A 588 21.69 3.95 -5.85
N SER A 589 20.83 3.15 -5.22
CA SER A 589 19.43 3.47 -4.96
C SER A 589 19.16 3.64 -3.47
N ALA A 590 18.19 4.49 -3.15
CA ALA A 590 17.54 4.48 -1.85
C ALA A 590 16.34 3.53 -1.94
N PHE A 591 16.36 2.43 -1.17
CA PHE A 591 15.20 1.55 -1.06
C PHE A 591 14.16 2.24 -0.18
N VAL A 592 13.04 2.62 -0.79
CA VAL A 592 11.93 3.26 -0.11
C VAL A 592 10.78 2.29 0.11
N LYS A 593 10.13 2.38 1.26
CA LYS A 593 9.01 1.52 1.65
C LYS A 593 7.92 2.33 2.33
N CYS A 594 6.67 2.11 1.94
CA CYS A 594 5.49 2.72 2.55
C CYS A 594 4.53 1.62 3.00
N SER A 595 4.13 1.65 4.27
CA SER A 595 3.08 0.76 4.77
C SER A 595 1.70 1.29 4.42
N ARG A 596 0.76 0.35 4.24
CA ARG A 596 -0.66 0.64 4.05
C ARG A 596 -1.20 1.58 5.13
N GLU A 597 -0.95 1.23 6.39
CA GLU A 597 -1.39 2.02 7.55
C GLU A 597 -0.92 3.47 7.45
N LYS A 598 0.38 3.66 7.24
CA LYS A 598 1.00 4.98 7.18
C LYS A 598 0.45 5.79 6.01
N PHE A 599 0.29 5.19 4.83
CA PHE A 599 -0.31 5.85 3.67
C PHE A 599 -1.72 6.40 3.97
N PHE A 600 -2.63 5.54 4.45
CA PHE A 600 -4.02 5.96 4.69
C PHE A 600 -4.18 6.92 5.88
N GLN A 601 -3.22 6.95 6.82
CA GLN A 601 -3.21 7.94 7.90
C GLN A 601 -2.67 9.30 7.45
N ILE A 602 -1.61 9.34 6.64
CA ILE A 602 -0.87 10.60 6.43
C ILE A 602 -0.91 11.17 5.02
N SER A 603 -1.22 10.34 4.02
CA SER A 603 -1.14 10.75 2.62
C SER A 603 -2.14 11.88 2.36
N PRO A 604 -1.71 12.97 1.69
CA PRO A 604 -2.59 14.07 1.35
C PRO A 604 -3.48 13.68 0.16
N PHE A 605 -4.79 13.56 0.40
CA PHE A 605 -5.78 13.32 -0.67
C PHE A 605 -6.24 14.62 -1.36
N GLY A 606 -5.83 15.78 -0.84
CA GLY A 606 -5.96 17.11 -1.46
C GLY A 606 -4.68 17.92 -1.32
N PHE A 607 -4.53 18.98 -2.12
CA PHE A 607 -3.37 19.89 -2.07
C PHE A 607 -3.82 21.34 -1.83
N ASN A 608 -3.49 21.88 -0.67
CA ASN A 608 -3.95 23.22 -0.24
C ASN A 608 -3.05 24.37 -0.74
N GLY A 609 -2.32 24.19 -1.85
CA GLY A 609 -1.52 25.26 -2.45
C GLY A 609 -0.24 25.66 -1.70
N GLY A 610 0.04 25.08 -0.53
CA GLY A 610 1.26 25.36 0.23
C GLY A 610 2.50 24.97 -0.56
N GLY A 611 3.29 25.97 -0.98
CA GLY A 611 4.55 25.76 -1.72
C GLY A 611 5.63 25.01 -0.92
N THR A 612 5.43 24.84 0.39
CA THR A 612 6.24 24.00 1.26
C THR A 612 5.53 22.67 1.50
N ILE A 613 6.15 21.59 1.00
CA ILE A 613 5.88 20.25 1.54
C ILE A 613 6.25 20.34 3.03
N LYS A 614 5.24 20.41 3.92
CA LYS A 614 5.42 20.60 5.38
C LYS A 614 6.30 19.54 6.06
N ARG A 615 6.75 18.52 5.32
CA ARG A 615 7.54 17.40 5.81
C ARG A 615 8.95 17.46 5.24
N ASN A 616 9.85 18.07 6.00
CA ASN A 616 11.28 18.11 5.73
C ASN A 616 11.83 16.69 5.44
N PRO A 617 12.40 16.42 4.26
CA PRO A 617 12.98 15.12 3.93
C PRO A 617 14.18 14.75 4.83
N ASP A 618 14.91 15.73 5.39
CA ASP A 618 16.03 15.47 6.30
C ASP A 618 15.60 14.95 7.68
N ARG A 619 14.30 15.10 8.03
CA ARG A 619 13.74 14.47 9.23
C ARG A 619 13.59 12.96 9.05
N ALA A 620 13.49 12.47 7.80
CA ALA A 620 13.41 11.04 7.48
C ALA A 620 14.76 10.31 7.56
N LEU A 621 15.88 11.05 7.57
CA LEU A 621 17.24 10.53 7.76
C LEU A 621 17.69 10.56 9.24
N LYS A 622 16.86 11.08 10.15
CA LYS A 622 17.17 11.24 11.59
C LYS A 622 16.49 10.20 12.50
N LEU A 623 15.73 9.28 11.94
CA LEU A 623 15.33 8.01 12.55
C LEU A 623 16.04 6.88 11.80
#